data_AF-A0A1B9IN21-F1
#
_entry.id   AF-A0A1B9IN21-F1
#
_cell.length_a   1.000
_cell.length_b   1.000
_cell.length_c   1.000
_cell.angle_alpha   90.00
_cell.angle_beta   90.00
_cell.angle_gamma   90.00
#
_symmetry.space_group_name_H-M   'P 1'
#
loop_
_entity.id
_entity.type
_entity.pdbx_description
1 polymer ?
#
loop_
_entity_poly.entity_id
_entity_poly.type
_entity_poly.pdbx_seq_one_letter_code
_entity_poly.pdbx_strand_id
1 'polypeptide(L)'
;MSSSDEAPRESDSWDPTNATQLESIKSSLATRGFQDDQARVDRLKVNFPTGQGITFGAARSFALSAAEGSNITPSQGTSSTATQT
;
A
#
# COMPACT_ATOMS: atom_id res chain seq x y z
N MET A 1 -17.77 -15.79 -23.00
CA MET A 1 -16.38 -15.46 -22.63
C MET A 1 -16.42 -15.07 -21.17
N SER A 2 -15.85 -15.88 -20.28
CA SER A 2 -15.87 -15.59 -18.84
C SER A 2 -15.06 -14.32 -18.61
N SER A 3 -15.74 -13.23 -18.24
CA SER A 3 -15.08 -12.11 -17.58
C SER A 3 -14.59 -12.68 -16.25
N SER A 4 -13.31 -13.08 -16.20
CA SER A 4 -12.62 -13.36 -14.94
C SER A 4 -12.39 -12.02 -14.25
N ASP A 5 -13.49 -11.40 -13.79
CA ASP A 5 -13.52 -10.34 -12.79
C ASP A 5 -13.26 -10.99 -11.42
N GLU A 6 -12.19 -11.78 -11.33
CA GLU A 6 -11.82 -12.39 -10.07
C GLU A 6 -10.96 -11.37 -9.34
N ALA A 7 -11.53 -10.78 -8.29
CA ALA A 7 -10.83 -9.86 -7.42
C ALA A 7 -9.48 -10.49 -6.99
N PRO A 8 -8.40 -9.69 -6.94
CA PRO A 8 -7.08 -10.18 -6.60
C PRO A 8 -7.12 -10.87 -5.23
N ARG A 9 -6.67 -12.12 -5.21
CA ARG A 9 -6.62 -12.90 -3.97
C ARG A 9 -5.47 -12.39 -3.11
N GLU A 10 -5.62 -12.47 -1.79
CA GLU A 10 -4.56 -12.07 -0.83
C GLU A 10 -3.27 -12.87 -1.02
N SER A 11 -3.36 -14.10 -1.55
CA SER A 11 -2.23 -14.98 -1.87
C SER A 11 -1.60 -14.72 -3.24
N ASP A 12 -2.22 -13.86 -4.06
CA ASP A 12 -1.71 -13.51 -5.39
C ASP A 12 -0.35 -12.80 -5.23
N SER A 13 0.52 -12.95 -6.23
CA SER A 13 1.82 -12.27 -6.18
C SER A 13 1.61 -10.77 -6.26
N TRP A 14 2.25 -10.00 -5.39
CA TRP A 14 2.16 -8.56 -5.44
C TRP A 14 2.74 -8.04 -6.76
N ASP A 15 1.92 -7.31 -7.51
CA ASP A 15 2.32 -6.65 -8.73
C ASP A 15 1.92 -5.16 -8.69
N PRO A 16 2.89 -4.24 -8.61
CA PRO A 16 2.63 -2.80 -8.50
C PRO A 16 2.19 -2.18 -9.83
N THR A 17 2.16 -2.95 -10.92
CA THR A 17 1.71 -2.52 -12.26
C THR A 17 0.29 -3.01 -12.56
N ASN A 18 -0.22 -3.97 -11.79
CA ASN A 18 -1.54 -4.54 -11.91
C ASN A 18 -2.59 -3.57 -11.38
N ALA A 19 -3.29 -2.91 -12.30
CA ALA A 19 -4.34 -1.95 -11.98
C ALA A 19 -5.40 -2.52 -11.02
N THR A 20 -5.80 -3.79 -11.17
CA THR A 20 -6.83 -4.41 -10.33
C THR A 20 -6.39 -4.55 -8.87
N GLN A 21 -5.13 -4.90 -8.63
CA GLN A 21 -4.54 -4.92 -7.28
C GLN A 21 -4.49 -3.52 -6.67
N LEU A 22 -4.03 -2.53 -7.45
CA LEU A 22 -3.96 -1.14 -7.00
C LEU A 22 -5.35 -0.58 -6.66
N GLU A 23 -6.36 -0.82 -7.49
CA GLU A 23 -7.74 -0.40 -7.25
C GLU A 23 -8.35 -1.09 -6.02
N SER A 24 -8.06 -2.37 -5.78
CA SER A 24 -8.48 -3.05 -4.54
C SER A 24 -7.86 -2.44 -3.27
N ILE A 25 -6.60 -2.01 -3.34
CA ILE A 25 -5.93 -1.32 -2.24
C ILE A 25 -6.56 0.06 -2.03
N LYS A 26 -6.78 0.84 -3.10
CA LYS A 26 -7.49 2.13 -3.02
C LYS A 26 -8.88 1.97 -2.42
N SER A 27 -9.65 0.98 -2.86
CA SER A 27 -10.98 0.68 -2.31
C SER A 27 -10.92 0.35 -0.82
N SER A 28 -9.92 -0.42 -0.39
CA SER A 28 -9.69 -0.73 1.04
C SER A 28 -9.35 0.53 1.85
N LEU A 29 -8.55 1.43 1.28
CA LEU A 29 -8.17 2.70 1.91
C LEU A 29 -9.37 3.66 2.00
N ALA A 30 -10.15 3.79 0.93
CA ALA A 30 -11.35 4.60 0.87
C ALA A 30 -12.42 4.10 1.87
N THR A 31 -12.59 2.78 1.98
CA THR A 31 -13.50 2.15 2.97
C THR A 31 -13.10 2.48 4.41
N ARG A 32 -11.80 2.64 4.67
CA ARG A 32 -11.26 3.09 5.97
C ARG A 32 -11.32 4.60 6.18
N GLY A 33 -11.76 5.37 5.19
CA GLY A 33 -11.90 6.83 5.26
C GLY A 33 -10.64 7.62 4.89
N PHE A 34 -9.64 6.99 4.28
CA PHE A 34 -8.44 7.71 3.80
C PHE A 34 -8.74 8.39 2.46
N GLN A 35 -8.65 9.73 2.40
CA GLN A 35 -8.89 10.52 1.18
C GLN A 35 -7.67 10.62 0.24
N ASP A 36 -6.49 10.25 0.74
CA ASP A 36 -5.20 10.29 0.03
C ASP A 36 -4.78 8.90 -0.48
N ASP A 37 -5.74 8.10 -0.96
CA ASP A 37 -5.49 6.72 -1.40
C ASP A 37 -4.51 6.66 -2.59
N GLN A 38 -4.59 7.61 -3.53
CA GLN A 38 -3.71 7.68 -4.71
C GLN A 38 -2.23 7.87 -4.33
N ALA A 39 -1.92 8.82 -3.45
CA ALA A 39 -0.55 9.09 -3.00
C ALA A 39 0.04 7.93 -2.20
N ARG A 40 -0.80 7.22 -1.44
CA ARG A 40 -0.40 6.05 -0.65
C ARG A 40 -0.10 4.85 -1.54
N VAL A 41 -0.92 4.62 -2.55
CA VAL A 41 -0.65 3.59 -3.56
C VAL A 41 0.63 3.90 -4.33
N ASP A 42 0.89 5.17 -4.66
CA ASP A 42 2.14 5.56 -5.30
C ASP A 42 3.37 5.31 -4.41
N ARG A 43 3.28 5.65 -3.11
CA ARG A 43 4.34 5.30 -2.14
C ARG A 43 4.53 3.79 -1.99
N LEU A 44 3.46 3.01 -2.05
CA LEU A 44 3.55 1.54 -2.03
C LEU A 44 4.33 1.05 -3.25
N LYS A 45 4.04 1.58 -4.45
CA LYS A 45 4.79 1.22 -5.68
C LYS A 45 6.28 1.55 -5.59
N VAL A 46 6.64 2.67 -4.95
CA VAL A 46 8.03 3.13 -4.84
C VAL A 46 8.80 2.44 -3.72
N ASN A 47 8.18 2.23 -2.56
CA ASN A 47 8.86 1.80 -1.33
C ASN A 47 8.63 0.33 -0.97
N PHE A 48 7.60 -0.31 -1.52
CA PHE A 48 7.29 -1.70 -1.17
C PHE A 48 8.06 -2.64 -2.10
N PRO A 49 8.83 -3.59 -1.56
CA PRO A 49 9.65 -4.48 -2.36
C PRO A 49 8.77 -5.33 -3.28
N THR A 50 9.09 -5.28 -4.57
CA THR A 50 8.44 -6.09 -5.61
C THR A 50 9.36 -7.27 -5.87
N GLY A 51 9.12 -8.39 -5.20
CA GLY A 51 10.02 -9.54 -5.20
C GLY A 51 9.28 -10.85 -4.95
N GLN A 52 9.92 -11.97 -5.33
CA GLN A 52 9.39 -13.31 -5.10
C GLN A 52 9.07 -13.51 -3.61
N GLY A 53 7.80 -13.82 -3.31
CA GLY A 53 7.32 -14.11 -1.96
C GLY A 53 6.51 -12.99 -1.31
N ILE A 54 6.41 -11.82 -1.94
CA ILE A 54 5.51 -10.77 -1.48
C ILE A 54 4.13 -11.00 -2.08
N THR A 55 3.13 -11.12 -1.22
CA THR A 55 1.74 -11.34 -1.64
C THR A 55 0.93 -10.04 -1.64
N PHE A 56 -0.15 -10.02 -2.41
CA PHE A 56 -1.10 -8.92 -2.47
C PHE A 56 -1.64 -8.53 -1.08
N GLY A 57 -1.96 -9.51 -0.23
CA GLY A 57 -2.43 -9.27 1.14
C GLY A 57 -1.38 -8.57 2.00
N ALA A 58 -0.09 -8.89 1.81
CA ALA A 58 1.00 -8.20 2.51
C ALA A 58 1.15 -6.74 2.02
N ALA A 59 1.05 -6.50 0.72
CA ALA A 59 1.10 -5.15 0.14
C ALA A 59 -0.07 -4.28 0.60
N ARG A 60 -1.28 -4.84 0.60
CA ARG A 60 -2.49 -4.18 1.12
C ARG A 60 -2.37 -3.86 2.61
N SER A 61 -1.86 -4.80 3.41
CA SER A 61 -1.65 -4.60 4.85
C SER A 61 -0.60 -3.52 5.12
N PHE A 62 0.48 -3.47 4.34
CA PHE A 62 1.47 -2.40 4.41
C PHE A 62 0.88 -1.06 3.99
N ALA A 63 0.10 -1.00 2.92
CA ALA A 63 -0.57 0.22 2.47
C ALA A 63 -1.50 0.78 3.54
N LEU A 64 -2.28 -0.08 4.20
CA LEU A 64 -3.16 0.27 5.33
C LEU A 64 -2.36 0.72 6.56
N SER A 65 -1.29 0.01 6.91
CA SER A 65 -0.43 0.37 8.06
C SER A 65 0.30 1.69 7.81
N ALA A 66 0.81 1.92 6.60
CA ALA A 66 1.34 3.21 6.17
C ALA A 66 0.23 4.27 6.13
N ALA A 67 -1.02 3.85 5.87
CA ALA A 67 -2.18 4.73 5.93
C ALA A 67 -2.41 5.30 7.32
N GLU A 68 -2.50 4.38 8.29
CA GLU A 68 -2.68 4.65 9.70
C GLU A 68 -1.46 5.39 10.29
N GLY A 69 -0.23 5.00 9.94
CA GLY A 69 0.99 5.67 10.39
C GLY A 69 1.10 7.13 9.95
N SER A 70 0.72 7.45 8.70
CA SER A 70 0.64 8.86 8.29
C SER A 70 -0.54 9.60 8.93
N ASN A 71 -1.64 8.92 9.27
CA ASN A 71 -2.79 9.53 9.94
C ASN A 71 -2.52 9.80 11.43
N ILE A 72 -1.55 9.10 12.03
CA ILE A 72 -1.03 9.34 13.38
C ILE A 72 -0.01 10.50 13.42
N THR A 73 0.31 11.16 12.29
CA THR A 73 1.18 12.35 12.32
C THR A 73 0.66 13.54 11.52
N PRO A 74 -0.13 14.42 12.15
CA PRO A 74 -0.06 15.85 11.88
C PRO A 74 0.80 16.53 12.97
N SER A 75 2.13 16.39 12.92
CA SER A 75 3.13 17.38 13.39
C SER A 75 4.54 16.80 13.59
N GLN A 76 5.51 17.54 13.03
CA GLN A 76 6.86 17.76 13.56
C GLN A 76 7.85 16.57 13.67
N GLY A 77 8.91 16.65 12.86
CA GLY A 77 10.27 16.34 13.33
C GLY A 77 10.81 14.94 13.01
N THR A 78 11.38 14.77 11.82
CA THR A 78 12.63 14.00 11.68
C THR A 78 13.71 14.88 11.06
N SER A 79 13.96 16.04 11.68
CA SER A 79 15.36 16.36 12.02
C SER A 79 15.61 15.60 13.33
N SER A 80 16.61 14.75 13.49
CA SER A 80 18.01 14.98 13.15
C SER A 80 18.77 13.66 13.05
N THR A 81 19.75 13.63 12.14
CA THR A 81 21.10 13.08 12.33
C THR A 81 21.24 11.85 13.22
N ALA A 82 21.45 10.69 12.60
CA ALA A 82 22.13 9.58 13.26
C ALA A 82 23.61 9.96 13.47
N THR A 83 23.93 10.62 14.58
CA THR A 83 25.31 10.66 15.10
C THR A 83 25.57 9.32 15.77
N GLN A 84 26.37 8.48 15.12
CA GLN A 84 26.88 7.25 15.69
C GLN A 84 27.96 7.61 16.73
N THR A 85 27.84 7.07 17.95
CA THR A 85 28.83 7.22 19.04
C THR A 85 29.83 6.07 18.98
#